data_AF-A0A7W1KIL6-F1
#
_entry.id   AF-A0A7W1KIL6-F1
#
_cell.length_a   1.000
_cell.length_b   1.000
_cell.length_c   1.000
_cell.angle_alpha   90.00
_cell.angle_beta   90.00
_cell.angle_gamma   90.00
#
_symmetry.space_group_name_H-M   'P 1'
#
loop_
_entity.id
_entity.type
_entity.pdbx_description
1 polymer ?
#
loop_
_entity_poly.entity_id
_entity_poly.type
_entity_poly.pdbx_seq_one_letter_code
_entity_poly.pdbx_strand_id
1 'polypeptide(L)' 'MGELNAVTEREEKWLVERVDTMLKLLEESSAPQEKSIDDIYVLIGALHVLGLDDAVRSFVPRLTAVKKRANESKPQR' A
#
# COMPACT_ATOMS: atom_id res chain seq x y z
N MET A 1 12.15 -18.66 -24.51
CA MET A 1 11.40 -17.50 -24.00
C MET A 1 11.34 -17.70 -22.50
N GLY A 2 11.91 -16.79 -21.70
CA GLY A 2 11.88 -16.93 -20.25
C GLY A 2 10.43 -16.86 -19.79
N GLU A 3 9.95 -17.89 -19.11
CA GLU A 3 8.73 -17.80 -18.33
C GLU A 3 8.97 -16.68 -17.32
N LEU A 4 8.38 -15.50 -17.57
CA LEU A 4 8.28 -14.47 -16.56
C LEU A 4 7.58 -15.15 -15.39
N ASN A 5 8.26 -15.28 -14.25
CA ASN A 5 7.78 -15.97 -13.06
C ASN A 5 6.35 -15.49 -12.76
N ALA A 6 5.36 -16.26 -13.20
CA ALA A 6 3.97 -15.95 -12.96
C ALA A 6 3.78 -16.12 -11.45
N VAL A 7 3.42 -15.04 -10.78
CA VAL A 7 3.04 -15.08 -9.38
C VAL A 7 1.87 -16.05 -9.28
N THR A 8 1.98 -17.07 -8.43
CA THR A 8 0.88 -18.01 -8.23
C THR A 8 -0.29 -17.28 -7.58
N GLU A 9 -1.53 -17.73 -7.79
CA GLU A 9 -2.73 -17.15 -7.14
C GLU A 9 -2.57 -17.06 -5.61
N ARG A 10 -1.81 -18.01 -5.02
CA ARG A 10 -1.47 -18.01 -3.59
C ARG A 10 -0.57 -16.84 -3.20
N GLU A 11 0.47 -16.56 -4.00
CA GLU A 11 1.41 -15.47 -3.75
C GLU A 11 0.74 -14.11 -3.98
N GLU A 12 -0.14 -14.00 -4.99
CA GLU A 12 -0.96 -12.81 -5.21
C GLU A 12 -1.82 -12.52 -3.99
N LYS A 13 -2.57 -13.51 -3.52
CA LYS A 13 -3.42 -13.38 -2.33
C LYS A 13 -2.61 -12.99 -1.09
N TRP A 14 -1.49 -13.67 -0.87
CA TRP A 14 -0.61 -13.36 0.26
C TRP A 14 -0.07 -11.92 0.20
N LEU A 15 0.32 -11.46 -0.98
CA LEU A 15 0.86 -10.11 -1.17
C LEU A 15 -0.22 -9.05 -0.92
N VAL A 16 -1.43 -9.25 -1.45
CA VAL A 16 -2.58 -8.35 -1.22
C VAL A 16 -2.92 -8.28 0.28
N GLU A 17 -3.01 -9.43 0.95
CA GLU A 17 -3.27 -9.49 2.40
C GLU A 17 -2.18 -8.80 3.22
N ARG A 18 -0.92 -8.94 2.80
CA ARG A 18 0.21 -8.29 3.48
C ARG A 18 0.14 -6.77 3.37
N VAL A 19 -0.13 -6.24 2.18
CA VAL A 19 -0.28 -4.80 1.96
C VAL A 19 -1.49 -4.25 2.72
N ASP A 20 -2.62 -4.95 2.68
CA ASP A 20 -3.81 -4.59 3.45
C ASP A 20 -3.53 -4.50 4.95
N THR A 21 -2.82 -5.48 5.50
CA THR A 21 -2.45 -5.52 6.92
C THR A 21 -1.57 -4.33 7.31
N MET A 22 -0.56 -4.03 6.49
CA MET A 22 0.32 -2.88 6.74
C MET A 22 -0.43 -1.55 6.66
N LEU A 23 -1.36 -1.43 5.71
CA LEU A 23 -2.19 -0.25 5.55
C LEU A 23 -3.16 -0.07 6.73
N LYS A 24 -3.78 -1.15 7.24
CA LYS A 24 -4.62 -1.11 8.45
C LYS A 24 -3.84 -0.60 9.67
N LEU A 25 -2.64 -1.12 9.89
CA LEU A 25 -1.79 -0.66 11.00
C LEU A 25 -1.45 0.84 10.86
N LEU A 26 -1.24 1.31 9.63
CA LEU A 26 -1.00 2.71 9.36
C LEU A 26 -2.26 3.57 9.55
N GLU A 27 -3.43 3.06 9.18
CA GLU A 27 -4.73 3.71 9.36
C GLU A 27 -5.09 3.88 10.84
N GLU A 28 -4.75 2.91 11.69
CA GLU A 28 -4.97 2.93 13.14
C GLU A 28 -3.95 3.81 13.88
N SER A 29 -2.85 4.20 13.23
CA SER A 29 -1.84 5.07 13.84
C SER A 29 -2.30 6.53 13.93
N SER A 30 -2.28 7.08 15.13
CA SER A 30 -2.55 8.50 15.41
C SER A 30 -1.49 9.43 14.82
N ALA A 31 -0.27 8.93 14.61
CA ALA A 31 0.85 9.66 14.02
C ALA A 31 1.58 8.76 12.99
N PRO A 32 1.01 8.60 11.78
CA PRO A 32 1.61 7.78 10.74
C PRO A 32 2.98 8.33 10.34
N GLN A 33 4.00 7.48 10.34
CA GLN A 33 5.34 7.88 9.90
C GLN A 33 5.38 8.03 8.37
N GLU A 34 6.05 9.08 7.90
CA GLU A 34 6.22 9.37 6.47
C GLU A 34 6.87 8.21 5.72
N LYS A 35 7.91 7.60 6.32
CA LYS A 35 8.56 6.41 5.76
C LYS A 35 7.58 5.25 5.54
N SER A 36 6.68 5.00 6.49
CA SER A 36 5.71 3.92 6.36
C SER A 36 4.66 4.19 5.28
N ILE A 37 4.29 5.47 5.08
CA ILE A 37 3.43 5.88 3.97
C ILE A 37 4.14 5.61 2.64
N ASP A 38 5.41 5.97 2.52
CA ASP A 38 6.21 5.78 1.31
C ASP A 38 6.44 4.29 1.00
N ASP A 39 6.77 3.48 2.02
CA ASP A 39 6.93 2.03 1.88
C ASP A 39 5.65 1.39 1.32
N ILE A 40 4.48 1.77 1.86
CA ILE A 40 3.19 1.25 1.36
C ILE A 40 2.88 1.78 -0.05
N TYR A 41 3.25 3.02 -0.38
CA TYR A 41 3.09 3.56 -1.74
C TYR A 41 3.88 2.73 -2.77
N VAL A 42 5.13 2.37 -2.45
CA VAL A 42 5.96 1.51 -3.30
C VAL A 42 5.34 0.13 -3.47
N LEU A 43 4.82 -0.46 -2.40
CA LEU A 43 4.16 -1.77 -2.47
C LEU A 43 2.90 -1.74 -3.32
N ILE A 44 2.08 -0.69 -3.22
CA ILE A 44 0.91 -0.51 -4.11
C ILE A 44 1.36 -0.36 -5.57
N GLY A 45 2.46 0.37 -5.84
CA GLY A 45 3.05 0.44 -7.17
C GLY A 45 3.50 -0.93 -7.70
N ALA A 46 4.07 -1.78 -6.85
CA ALA A 46 4.44 -3.14 -7.21
C ALA A 46 3.21 -4.01 -7.54
N LEU A 47 2.10 -3.86 -6.81
CA LEU A 47 0.83 -4.53 -7.13
C LEU A 47 0.35 -4.18 -8.54
N HIS A 48 0.46 -2.91 -8.94
CA HIS A 48 0.10 -2.47 -10.29
C HIS A 48 0.98 -3.11 -11.37
N VAL A 49 2.30 -3.19 -11.15
CA VAL A 49 3.24 -3.85 -12.08
C VAL A 49 2.92 -5.34 -12.25
N LEU A 50 2.39 -5.98 -11.20
CA LEU A 50 1.97 -7.38 -11.21
C LEU A 50 0.56 -7.60 -11.79
N GLY A 51 -0.15 -6.54 -12.20
CA GLY A 51 -1.51 -6.64 -12.75
C GLY A 51 -2.61 -6.81 -11.70
N LEU A 52 -2.32 -6.55 -10.41
CA LEU A 52 -3.27 -6.66 -9.30
C LEU A 52 -4.08 -5.36 -9.12
N ASP A 53 -4.70 -4.90 -10.21
CA ASP A 53 -5.32 -3.58 -10.31
C ASP A 53 -6.52 -3.36 -9.37
N ASP A 54 -7.29 -4.40 -9.06
CA ASP A 54 -8.40 -4.31 -8.10
C ASP A 54 -7.91 -3.97 -6.69
N ALA A 55 -6.80 -4.58 -6.27
CA ALA A 55 -6.16 -4.27 -4.98
C ALA A 55 -5.64 -2.83 -4.98
N VAL A 56 -4.99 -2.39 -6.06
CA VAL A 56 -4.52 -1.01 -6.23
C VAL A 56 -5.67 -0.01 -6.12
N ARG A 57 -6.78 -0.25 -6.84
CA ARG A 57 -7.98 0.59 -6.81
C ARG A 57 -8.57 0.71 -5.40
N SER A 58 -8.49 -0.34 -4.60
CA SER A 58 -8.92 -0.37 -3.20
C SER A 58 -7.95 0.38 -2.26
N PHE A 59 -6.64 0.23 -2.46
CA PHE A 59 -5.64 0.73 -1.51
C PHE A 59 -5.23 2.20 -1.72
N VAL A 60 -5.22 2.71 -2.95
CA VAL A 60 -4.82 4.10 -3.24
C VAL A 60 -5.67 5.14 -2.48
N PRO A 61 -7.02 5.06 -2.45
CA PRO A 61 -7.84 6.03 -1.71
C PRO A 61 -7.55 6.01 -0.21
N ARG A 62 -7.34 4.81 0.34
CA ARG A 62 -7.03 4.59 1.77
C ARG A 62 -5.69 5.21 2.15
N LEU A 63 -4.63 4.94 1.38
CA LEU A 63 -3.32 5.54 1.60
C LEU A 63 -3.37 7.08 1.46
N THR A 64 -4.15 7.59 0.50
CA THR A 64 -4.35 9.04 0.31
C THR A 64 -4.98 9.70 1.53
N ALA A 65 -5.98 9.06 2.14
CA ALA A 65 -6.62 9.55 3.36
C ALA A 65 -5.65 9.60 4.54
N VAL A 66 -4.80 8.56 4.69
CA VAL A 66 -3.76 8.54 5.72
C VAL A 66 -2.73 9.64 5.50
N LYS A 67 -2.26 9.83 4.26
CA LYS A 67 -1.29 10.88 3.90
C LYS A 67 -1.84 12.28 4.19
N LYS A 68 -3.12 12.52 3.86
CA LYS A 68 -3.80 13.78 4.19
C LYS A 68 -3.82 14.03 5.70
N ARG A 69 -4.26 13.05 6.48
CA ARG A 69 -4.27 13.13 7.95
C ARG A 69 -2.88 13.39 8.53
N ALA A 70 -1.85 12.69 8.04
CA ALA A 70 -0.47 12.88 8.49
C ALA A 70 0.04 14.31 8.20
N ASN A 71 -0.36 14.91 7.10
CA ASN A 71 0.01 16.29 6.75
C ASN A 71 -0.78 17.34 7.55
N GLU A 72 -2.06 17.10 7.84
CA GLU A 72 -2.87 18.00 8.69
C GLU A 72 -2.40 18.00 10.15
N SER A 73 -1.84 16.89 10.64
CA SER A 73 -1.28 16.77 11.99
C SER A 73 0.13 17.36 12.15
N LYS A 74 0.83 17.70 11.06
CA LYS A 74 2.15 18.36 11.15
C LYS A 74 1.94 19.84 11.51
N PRO A 75 2.52 20.36 12.62
CA PRO A 75 2.47 21.79 12.89
C PRO A 75 3.14 22.52 11.72
N GLN A 76 2.41 23.49 11.15
CA GLN A 76 2.87 24.33 10.05
C GLN A 76 4.18 25.00 10.48
N ARG A 77 5.30 24.51 9.94
CA ARG A 77 6.62 25.11 10.13
C ARG A 77 6.74 26.42 9.38
#